data_AF-A0A8T6BXB7-F1
#
_entry.id   AF-A0A8T6BXB7-F1
#
_cell.length_a   1.000
_cell.length_b   1.000
_cell.length_c   1.000
_cell.angle_alpha   90.00
_cell.angle_beta   90.00
_cell.angle_gamma   90.00
#
_symmetry.space_group_name_H-M   'P 1'
#
loop_
_entity.id
_entity.type
_entity.pdbx_description
1 polymer ?
#
loop_
_entity_poly.entity_id
_entity_poly.type
_entity_poly.pdbx_seq_one_letter_code
_entity_poly.pdbx_strand_id
1 'polypeptide(L)'
;MRVLVIGSGLAGTNAALLASQYARVTLLSKSDLQETNTQRAQGGIAAAMTGLDDPSLHAEDTIRAGAGLCDPGAVDALTADGASAIQRLIHLGVNFDRGRDGDLALATEGAHSTPRVLHAGGDQTGRHIQDALVERLAEADVDVRTGNAVEDLVVEAGRCVGVLTDARETILADAVILASGGSGALYRITTNPANATGDGVALAFRAGAVVRDPEFVQFHPTALAGEESAFLISEAVRGEGAVLLDSRGDRFMSSIHPDAELAPRSVVAQAIFETMRRDSADHVRLDVSHLDADFLRERFPGVYRGALERGYDITAGPIPVAPAAHYHMGGVYTDIDGRTTVRGLYAAGECASTGAHGANRVASNSLLEAAVFSSRAVESVLRNTHEADIPDEDVTKLHIHPHGGAPSWQNLKRTMSELVGISRTGEDLRAAIGRFDHWSAQRSDRGDASLELGTLTARLITEAALQRTETRGSHLRLDFPETNPDWQRHSLWQLARE
;
A
#
# COMPACT_ATOMS: atom_id res chain seq x y z
N MET A 1 26.17 15.11 6.58
CA MET A 1 25.38 13.88 6.65
C MET A 1 25.04 13.42 5.23
N ARG A 2 25.07 12.11 4.97
CA ARG A 2 24.61 11.45 3.74
C ARG A 2 23.34 10.67 4.01
N VAL A 3 22.28 10.95 3.28
CA VAL A 3 20.99 10.26 3.40
C VAL A 3 20.72 9.56 2.08
N LEU A 4 20.35 8.28 2.16
CA LEU A 4 19.95 7.50 1.00
C LEU A 4 18.46 7.20 1.08
N VAL A 5 17.72 7.53 0.03
CA VAL A 5 16.27 7.29 -0.06
C VAL A 5 16.02 6.23 -1.14
N ILE A 6 15.28 5.17 -0.80
CA ILE A 6 14.99 4.05 -1.69
C ILE A 6 13.52 4.09 -2.10
N GLY A 7 13.25 4.51 -3.34
CA GLY A 7 11.91 4.64 -3.90
C GLY A 7 11.54 6.09 -4.23
N SER A 8 10.80 6.26 -5.32
CA SER A 8 10.44 7.58 -5.88
C SER A 8 8.95 7.91 -5.79
N GLY A 9 8.14 7.14 -5.05
CA GLY A 9 6.76 7.55 -4.75
C GLY A 9 6.71 8.74 -3.80
N LEU A 10 5.51 9.21 -3.45
CA LEU A 10 5.27 10.37 -2.57
C LEU A 10 6.15 10.36 -1.31
N ALA A 11 6.25 9.23 -0.61
CA ALA A 11 7.06 9.14 0.60
C ALA A 11 8.54 9.44 0.32
N GLY A 12 9.11 8.83 -0.72
CA GLY A 12 10.53 8.96 -1.05
C GLY A 12 10.88 10.32 -1.65
N THR A 13 10.06 10.84 -2.58
CA THR A 13 10.30 12.17 -3.16
C THR A 13 10.13 13.27 -2.12
N ASN A 14 9.11 13.20 -1.26
CA ASN A 14 8.96 14.12 -0.14
C ASN A 14 10.15 14.03 0.83
N ALA A 15 10.59 12.82 1.20
CA ALA A 15 11.75 12.63 2.08
C ALA A 15 13.04 13.22 1.47
N ALA A 16 13.28 12.98 0.18
CA ALA A 16 14.47 13.48 -0.50
C ALA A 16 14.48 15.02 -0.58
N LEU A 17 13.36 15.65 -0.93
CA LEU A 17 13.20 17.10 -0.98
C LEU A 17 13.34 17.77 0.39
N LEU A 18 12.88 17.11 1.46
CA LEU A 18 13.03 17.62 2.82
C LEU A 18 14.46 17.46 3.33
N ALA A 19 15.06 16.29 3.14
CA ALA A 19 16.41 16.00 3.61
C ALA A 19 17.48 16.82 2.88
N SER A 20 17.29 17.14 1.59
CA SER A 20 18.26 17.88 0.78
C SER A 20 18.51 19.31 1.25
N GLN A 21 17.60 19.88 2.05
CA GLN A 21 17.79 21.17 2.69
C GLN A 21 18.88 21.16 3.77
N TYR A 22 19.25 19.97 4.28
CA TYR A 22 20.13 19.82 5.44
C TYR A 22 21.25 18.76 5.26
N ALA A 23 21.14 17.89 4.26
CA ALA A 23 22.04 16.76 4.03
C ALA A 23 22.29 16.52 2.54
N ARG A 24 23.36 15.76 2.23
CA ARG A 24 23.57 15.26 0.87
C ARG A 24 22.67 14.06 0.65
N VAL A 25 21.82 14.10 -0.37
CA VAL A 25 20.81 13.07 -0.62
C VAL A 25 21.09 12.36 -1.93
N THR A 26 21.03 11.03 -1.90
CA THR A 26 20.88 10.20 -3.09
C THR A 26 19.51 9.53 -3.04
N LEU A 27 18.74 9.61 -4.13
CA LEU A 27 17.48 8.90 -4.30
C LEU A 27 17.69 7.80 -5.34
N LEU A 28 17.43 6.55 -4.96
CA LEU A 28 17.46 5.41 -5.87
C LEU A 28 16.04 5.00 -6.23
N SER A 29 15.80 4.77 -7.52
CA SER A 29 14.57 4.17 -8.02
C SER A 29 14.92 3.04 -8.97
N LYS A 30 14.27 1.89 -8.80
CA LYS A 30 14.45 0.75 -9.70
C LYS A 30 13.78 0.92 -11.06
N SER A 31 12.91 1.92 -11.21
CA SER A 31 12.19 2.27 -12.43
C SER A 31 12.22 3.78 -12.66
N ASP A 32 11.51 4.25 -13.69
CA ASP A 32 11.29 5.68 -13.90
C ASP A 32 10.52 6.30 -12.72
N LEU A 33 10.74 7.59 -12.47
CA LEU A 33 10.20 8.29 -11.29
C LEU A 33 8.68 8.32 -11.24
N GLN A 34 8.00 8.23 -12.39
CA GLN A 34 6.55 8.24 -12.49
C GLN A 34 5.93 6.83 -12.40
N GLU A 35 6.73 5.77 -12.48
CA GLU A 35 6.22 4.40 -12.37
C GLU A 35 6.02 4.01 -10.89
N THR A 36 4.98 4.55 -10.26
CA THR A 36 4.75 4.39 -8.81
C THR A 36 3.27 4.15 -8.49
N ASN A 37 3.00 3.57 -7.31
CA ASN A 37 1.64 3.52 -6.75
C ASN A 37 1.05 4.92 -6.57
N THR A 38 1.89 5.91 -6.22
CA THR A 38 1.49 7.31 -6.08
C THR A 38 0.90 7.85 -7.38
N GLN A 39 1.59 7.71 -8.52
CA GLN A 39 1.10 8.20 -9.82
C GLN A 39 -0.27 7.62 -10.18
N ARG A 40 -0.55 6.37 -9.79
CA ARG A 40 -1.78 5.64 -10.10
C ARG A 40 -2.93 5.91 -9.13
N ALA A 41 -2.70 6.64 -8.05
CA ALA A 41 -3.75 6.92 -7.07
C ALA A 41 -4.82 7.86 -7.67
N GLN A 42 -6.04 7.35 -7.81
CA GLN A 42 -7.18 8.10 -8.33
C GLN A 42 -7.94 8.86 -7.23
N GLY A 43 -8.11 8.22 -6.06
CA GLY A 43 -8.76 8.82 -4.91
C GLY A 43 -8.00 10.05 -4.40
N GLY A 44 -8.58 10.73 -3.41
CA GLY A 44 -7.94 11.90 -2.83
C GLY A 44 -6.93 11.59 -1.72
N ILE A 45 -6.50 12.65 -1.04
CA ILE A 45 -5.73 12.60 0.20
C ILE A 45 -6.60 13.19 1.32
N ALA A 46 -6.75 12.47 2.44
CA ALA A 46 -7.60 12.91 3.54
C ALA A 46 -6.83 13.81 4.52
N ALA A 47 -7.39 14.95 4.91
CA ALA A 47 -6.88 15.75 6.03
C ALA A 47 -7.96 16.71 6.56
N ALA A 48 -8.03 16.88 7.88
CA ALA A 48 -8.87 17.88 8.51
C ALA A 48 -8.29 19.30 8.25
N MET A 49 -8.83 20.00 7.25
CA MET A 49 -8.29 21.28 6.76
C MET A 49 -9.08 22.53 7.17
N THR A 50 -10.29 22.37 7.71
CA THR A 50 -11.22 23.48 7.95
C THR A 50 -11.74 23.44 9.38
N GLY A 51 -12.32 24.53 9.87
CA GLY A 51 -12.95 24.55 11.19
C GLY A 51 -14.24 23.73 11.31
N LEU A 52 -14.65 23.04 10.23
CA LEU A 52 -15.81 22.13 10.20
C LEU A 52 -15.42 20.66 10.46
N ASP A 53 -14.12 20.37 10.57
CA ASP A 53 -13.56 19.04 10.83
C ASP A 53 -12.47 19.15 11.90
N ASP A 54 -12.09 18.02 12.50
CA ASP A 54 -11.06 17.95 13.52
C ASP A 54 -10.22 16.67 13.33
N PRO A 55 -8.89 16.71 13.57
CA PRO A 55 -8.05 15.52 13.54
C PRO A 55 -8.61 14.35 14.38
N SER A 56 -9.25 14.62 15.52
CA SER A 56 -9.86 13.58 16.35
C SER A 56 -11.01 12.83 15.66
N LEU A 57 -11.85 13.53 14.89
CA LEU A 57 -12.91 12.89 14.10
C LEU A 57 -12.31 12.01 12.99
N HIS A 58 -11.20 12.45 12.39
CA HIS A 58 -10.46 11.63 11.43
C HIS A 58 -9.81 10.40 12.09
N ALA A 59 -9.33 10.56 13.32
CA ALA A 59 -8.78 9.46 14.10
C ALA A 59 -9.86 8.42 14.44
N GLU A 60 -11.04 8.85 14.87
CA GLU A 60 -12.20 7.99 15.14
C GLU A 60 -12.61 7.17 13.91
N ASP A 61 -12.69 7.80 12.74
CA ASP A 61 -12.99 7.13 11.48
C ASP A 61 -11.94 6.09 11.10
N THR A 62 -10.67 6.43 11.31
CA THR A 62 -9.53 5.54 11.03
C THR A 62 -9.55 4.32 11.96
N ILE A 63 -9.70 4.53 13.27
CA ILE A 63 -9.77 3.45 14.27
C ILE A 63 -10.95 2.52 14.02
N ARG A 64 -12.13 3.09 13.71
CA ARG A 64 -13.35 2.31 13.42
C ARG A 64 -13.16 1.38 12.23
N ALA A 65 -12.47 1.85 11.19
CA ALA A 65 -12.26 1.07 9.98
C ALA A 65 -11.10 0.05 10.06
N GLY A 66 -10.13 0.26 10.95
CA GLY A 66 -8.94 -0.60 11.11
C GLY A 66 -9.17 -1.96 11.77
N ALA A 67 -10.44 -2.34 11.99
CA ALA A 67 -10.88 -3.63 12.51
C ALA A 67 -10.23 -4.03 13.85
N GLY A 68 -10.01 -3.04 14.72
CA GLY A 68 -9.54 -3.23 16.10
C GLY A 68 -8.04 -3.45 16.25
N LEU A 69 -7.25 -3.22 15.20
CA LEU A 69 -5.78 -3.33 15.21
C LEU A 69 -5.07 -2.00 14.88
N CYS A 70 -5.76 -0.85 14.92
CA CYS A 70 -5.05 0.43 14.81
C CYS A 70 -4.21 0.67 16.08
N ASP A 71 -2.97 1.14 15.91
CA ASP A 71 -2.22 1.80 16.99
C ASP A 71 -2.77 3.23 17.16
N PRO A 72 -3.38 3.59 18.29
CA PRO A 72 -3.98 4.91 18.48
C PRO A 72 -2.96 6.04 18.39
N GLY A 73 -1.74 5.85 18.90
CA GLY A 73 -0.69 6.86 18.83
C GLY A 73 -0.23 7.12 17.39
N ALA A 74 -0.17 6.08 16.56
CA ALA A 74 0.10 6.22 15.13
C ALA A 74 -1.05 6.90 14.38
N VAL A 75 -2.31 6.61 14.74
CA VAL A 75 -3.48 7.29 14.15
C VAL A 75 -3.51 8.78 14.53
N ASP A 76 -3.26 9.10 15.80
CA ASP A 76 -3.20 10.48 16.28
C ASP A 76 -2.08 11.25 15.56
N ALA A 77 -0.90 10.64 15.44
CA ALA A 77 0.22 11.19 14.68
C ALA A 77 -0.14 11.47 13.21
N LEU A 78 -0.78 10.50 12.54
CA LEU A 78 -1.19 10.61 11.15
C LEU A 78 -2.18 11.76 10.93
N THR A 79 -3.18 11.87 11.80
CA THR A 79 -4.30 12.81 11.63
C THR A 79 -3.95 14.22 12.09
N ALA A 80 -3.21 14.35 13.20
CA ALA A 80 -2.77 15.65 13.72
C ALA A 80 -1.81 16.38 12.76
N ASP A 81 -0.92 15.63 12.10
CA ASP A 81 0.05 16.21 11.15
C ASP A 81 -0.53 16.40 9.74
N GLY A 82 -1.75 15.92 9.49
CA GLY A 82 -2.32 15.86 8.15
C GLY A 82 -2.44 17.22 7.49
N ALA A 83 -2.89 18.24 8.23
CA ALA A 83 -3.01 19.60 7.69
C ALA A 83 -1.65 20.18 7.27
N SER A 84 -0.62 19.98 8.10
CA SER A 84 0.75 20.41 7.80
C SER A 84 1.33 19.69 6.58
N ALA A 85 1.02 18.40 6.42
CA ALA A 85 1.41 17.64 5.24
C ALA A 85 0.77 18.19 3.95
N ILE A 86 -0.53 18.52 3.98
CA ILE A 86 -1.21 19.15 2.83
C ILE A 86 -0.59 20.51 2.49
N GLN A 87 -0.34 21.36 3.49
CA GLN A 87 0.28 22.67 3.25
C GLN A 87 1.67 22.54 2.61
N ARG A 88 2.44 21.54 3.01
CA ARG A 88 3.73 21.24 2.37
C ARG A 88 3.56 20.83 0.91
N LEU A 89 2.60 19.97 0.59
CA LEU A 89 2.32 19.58 -0.80
C LEU A 89 1.92 20.79 -1.66
N ILE A 90 1.08 21.68 -1.12
CA ILE A 90 0.73 22.94 -1.79
C ILE A 90 1.98 23.79 -2.04
N HIS A 91 2.88 23.91 -1.05
CA HIS A 91 4.14 24.65 -1.21
C HIS A 91 5.07 24.02 -2.24
N LEU A 92 5.06 22.69 -2.37
CA LEU A 92 5.79 21.96 -3.40
C LEU A 92 5.15 22.06 -4.80
N GLY A 93 4.01 22.74 -4.94
CA GLY A 93 3.37 23.01 -6.23
C GLY A 93 2.18 22.11 -6.56
N VAL A 94 1.72 21.28 -5.63
CA VAL A 94 0.49 20.49 -5.84
C VAL A 94 -0.71 21.42 -5.88
N ASN A 95 -1.41 21.43 -7.00
CA ASN A 95 -2.60 22.24 -7.19
C ASN A 95 -3.88 21.42 -6.92
N PHE A 96 -4.34 21.42 -5.66
CA PHE A 96 -5.60 20.79 -5.29
C PHE A 96 -6.81 21.56 -5.84
N ASP A 97 -7.88 20.82 -6.15
CA ASP A 97 -9.12 21.34 -6.69
C ASP A 97 -9.77 22.33 -5.72
N ARG A 98 -10.41 23.36 -6.28
CA ARG A 98 -11.02 24.46 -5.51
C ARG A 98 -12.51 24.58 -5.78
N GLY A 99 -13.24 24.97 -4.75
CA GLY A 99 -14.65 25.33 -4.81
C GLY A 99 -14.90 26.64 -5.55
N ARG A 100 -16.17 27.02 -5.68
CA ARG A 100 -16.58 28.27 -6.37
C ARG A 100 -16.16 29.53 -5.61
N ASP A 101 -15.98 29.42 -4.31
CA ASP A 101 -15.46 30.44 -3.40
C ASP A 101 -13.93 30.57 -3.45
N GLY A 102 -13.24 29.64 -4.11
CA GLY A 102 -11.77 29.58 -4.18
C GLY A 102 -11.13 28.79 -3.04
N ASP A 103 -11.92 28.27 -2.09
CA ASP A 103 -11.43 27.40 -1.02
C ASP A 103 -11.15 25.99 -1.53
N LEU A 104 -10.46 25.16 -0.74
CA LEU A 104 -10.18 23.78 -1.11
C LEU A 104 -11.48 22.99 -1.24
N ALA A 105 -11.66 22.29 -2.36
CA ALA A 105 -12.79 21.39 -2.55
C ALA A 105 -12.58 20.12 -1.72
N LEU A 106 -13.54 19.83 -0.83
CA LEU A 106 -13.52 18.64 0.03
C LEU A 106 -14.65 17.69 -0.36
N ALA A 107 -14.34 16.40 -0.41
CA ALA A 107 -15.30 15.34 -0.65
C ALA A 107 -15.30 14.32 0.50
N THR A 108 -16.32 13.47 0.51
CA THR A 108 -16.41 12.31 1.41
C THR A 108 -16.16 11.04 0.58
N GLU A 109 -15.21 10.21 1.02
CA GLU A 109 -14.99 8.86 0.49
C GLU A 109 -15.33 7.81 1.58
N GLY A 110 -15.25 6.53 1.26
CA GLY A 110 -15.68 5.44 2.16
C GLY A 110 -15.05 5.52 3.55
N ALA A 111 -15.89 5.24 4.56
CA ALA A 111 -15.58 5.24 5.99
C ALA A 111 -15.28 6.60 6.66
N HIS A 112 -15.30 7.72 5.91
CA HIS A 112 -15.22 9.07 6.50
C HIS A 112 -16.60 9.57 6.94
N SER A 113 -16.67 10.19 8.12
CA SER A 113 -17.88 10.80 8.69
C SER A 113 -18.08 12.26 8.26
N THR A 114 -17.02 12.93 7.82
CA THR A 114 -17.04 14.33 7.36
C THR A 114 -16.32 14.48 6.00
N PRO A 115 -16.65 15.51 5.20
CA PRO A 115 -15.90 15.83 3.99
C PRO A 115 -14.50 16.34 4.35
N ARG A 116 -13.46 15.57 3.99
CA ARG A 116 -12.05 15.91 4.28
C ARG A 116 -11.07 15.42 3.22
N VAL A 117 -11.58 14.86 2.14
CA VAL A 117 -10.75 14.29 1.08
C VAL A 117 -10.51 15.36 0.02
N LEU A 118 -9.23 15.70 -0.19
CA LEU A 118 -8.79 16.62 -1.22
C LEU A 118 -8.45 15.87 -2.50
N HIS A 119 -8.91 16.42 -3.63
CA HIS A 119 -8.63 15.92 -4.97
C HIS A 119 -7.79 16.91 -5.77
N ALA A 120 -7.12 16.44 -6.81
CA ALA A 120 -6.43 17.29 -7.77
C ALA A 120 -6.64 16.75 -9.19
N GLY A 121 -7.18 17.59 -10.07
CA GLY A 121 -7.53 17.20 -11.44
C GLY A 121 -8.68 16.17 -11.49
N GLY A 122 -9.62 16.27 -10.53
CA GLY A 122 -10.66 15.28 -10.32
C GLY A 122 -10.11 14.00 -9.68
N ASP A 123 -10.30 12.87 -10.35
CA ASP A 123 -9.87 11.54 -9.91
C ASP A 123 -8.42 11.19 -10.33
N GLN A 124 -7.52 12.18 -10.31
CA GLN A 124 -6.12 12.06 -10.73
C GLN A 124 -5.15 12.59 -9.67
N THR A 125 -5.56 12.65 -8.40
CA THR A 125 -4.81 13.28 -7.31
C THR A 125 -3.36 12.81 -7.21
N GLY A 126 -3.15 11.50 -7.32
CA GLY A 126 -1.84 10.88 -7.23
C GLY A 126 -0.88 11.32 -8.33
N ARG A 127 -1.37 11.43 -9.56
CA ARG A 127 -0.62 11.96 -10.71
C ARG A 127 -0.21 13.41 -10.49
N HIS A 128 -1.15 14.27 -10.09
CA HIS A 128 -0.85 15.68 -9.84
C HIS A 128 0.15 15.88 -8.71
N ILE A 129 0.08 15.07 -7.65
CA ILE A 129 1.07 15.07 -6.57
C ILE A 129 2.45 14.66 -7.11
N GLN A 130 2.52 13.51 -7.78
CA GLN A 130 3.79 12.96 -8.25
C GLN A 130 4.47 13.87 -9.28
N ASP A 131 3.71 14.40 -10.24
CA ASP A 131 4.22 15.32 -11.27
C ASP A 131 4.86 16.57 -10.62
N ALA A 132 4.16 17.21 -9.67
CA ALA A 132 4.68 18.39 -8.97
C ALA A 132 5.94 18.09 -8.14
N LEU A 133 6.00 16.94 -7.45
CA LEU A 133 7.15 16.56 -6.65
C LEU A 133 8.36 16.21 -7.52
N VAL A 134 8.16 15.56 -8.68
CA VAL A 134 9.23 15.26 -9.64
C VAL A 134 9.78 16.55 -10.27
N GLU A 135 8.91 17.51 -10.61
CA GLU A 135 9.35 18.83 -11.08
C GLU A 135 10.24 19.54 -10.04
N ARG A 136 9.82 19.56 -8.77
CA ARG A 136 10.65 20.10 -7.68
C ARG A 136 11.94 19.33 -7.46
N LEU A 137 11.92 18.02 -7.61
CA LEU A 137 13.12 17.18 -7.44
C LEU A 137 14.17 17.49 -8.50
N ALA A 138 13.76 17.82 -9.73
CA ALA A 138 14.67 18.21 -10.81
C ALA A 138 15.41 19.54 -10.55
N GLU A 139 14.84 20.40 -9.69
CA GLU A 139 15.41 21.69 -9.29
C GLU A 139 16.25 21.59 -8.00
N ALA A 140 16.17 20.47 -7.27
CA ALA A 140 16.82 20.27 -5.98
C ALA A 140 18.24 19.70 -6.10
N ASP A 141 19.06 19.91 -5.06
CA ASP A 141 20.39 19.28 -4.93
C ASP A 141 20.26 17.83 -4.42
N VAL A 142 19.72 16.96 -5.27
CA VAL A 142 19.54 15.51 -5.02
C VAL A 142 20.18 14.71 -6.15
N ASP A 143 21.02 13.73 -5.81
CA ASP A 143 21.53 12.74 -6.76
C ASP A 143 20.46 11.68 -7.04
N VAL A 144 19.71 11.83 -8.12
CA VAL A 144 18.62 10.93 -8.50
C VAL A 144 19.12 9.88 -9.49
N ARG A 145 19.00 8.59 -9.13
CA ARG A 145 19.40 7.46 -9.97
C ARG A 145 18.21 6.55 -10.25
N THR A 146 17.70 6.56 -11.48
CA THR A 146 16.65 5.64 -11.96
C THR A 146 17.25 4.36 -12.54
N GLY A 147 16.45 3.29 -12.65
CA GLY A 147 16.91 1.99 -13.11
C GLY A 147 18.01 1.38 -12.23
N ASN A 148 18.03 1.72 -10.93
CA ASN A 148 18.99 1.25 -9.94
C ASN A 148 18.23 0.51 -8.84
N ALA A 149 18.17 -0.81 -8.94
CA ALA A 149 17.54 -1.64 -7.91
C ALA A 149 18.50 -1.88 -6.73
N VAL A 150 17.94 -2.02 -5.53
CA VAL A 150 18.70 -2.42 -4.34
C VAL A 150 18.59 -3.94 -4.18
N GLU A 151 19.72 -4.64 -4.14
CA GLU A 151 19.79 -6.08 -3.89
C GLU A 151 19.84 -6.41 -2.40
N ASP A 152 20.56 -5.60 -1.62
CA ASP A 152 20.73 -5.82 -0.18
C ASP A 152 21.05 -4.54 0.61
N LEU A 153 20.83 -4.58 1.93
CA LEU A 153 21.25 -3.56 2.87
C LEU A 153 22.64 -3.89 3.42
N VAL A 154 23.51 -2.89 3.53
CA VAL A 154 24.83 -3.06 4.15
C VAL A 154 24.69 -2.78 5.64
N VAL A 155 24.89 -3.82 6.47
CA VAL A 155 24.76 -3.73 7.93
C VAL A 155 26.09 -4.05 8.60
N GLU A 156 26.58 -3.12 9.42
CA GLU A 156 27.80 -3.27 10.23
C GLU A 156 27.46 -3.10 11.70
N ALA A 157 27.83 -4.08 12.54
CA ALA A 157 27.59 -4.06 13.98
C ALA A 157 26.12 -3.69 14.36
N GLY A 158 25.14 -4.19 13.59
CA GLY A 158 23.71 -3.94 13.82
C GLY A 158 23.18 -2.59 13.32
N ARG A 159 24.01 -1.79 12.63
CA ARG A 159 23.61 -0.53 12.00
C ARG A 159 23.61 -0.65 10.47
N CYS A 160 22.55 -0.19 9.82
CA CYS A 160 22.53 -0.01 8.37
C CYS A 160 23.42 1.19 8.00
N VAL A 161 24.40 0.95 7.13
CA VAL A 161 25.42 1.93 6.70
C VAL A 161 25.41 2.17 5.19
N GLY A 162 24.44 1.61 4.47
CA GLY A 162 24.35 1.74 3.02
C GLY A 162 23.55 0.62 2.37
N VAL A 163 23.69 0.52 1.05
CA VAL A 163 23.05 -0.51 0.22
C VAL A 163 24.01 -1.09 -0.82
N LEU A 164 23.72 -2.31 -1.27
CA LEU A 164 24.29 -2.92 -2.47
C LEU A 164 23.25 -2.84 -3.59
N THR A 165 23.65 -2.30 -4.75
CA THR A 165 22.78 -2.22 -5.93
C THR A 165 22.94 -3.42 -6.86
N ASP A 166 22.00 -3.56 -7.80
CA ASP A 166 22.05 -4.54 -8.90
C ASP A 166 23.25 -4.33 -9.85
N ALA A 167 23.72 -3.09 -9.96
CA ALA A 167 24.98 -2.74 -10.62
C ALA A 167 26.24 -3.16 -9.84
N ARG A 168 26.08 -3.84 -8.69
CA ARG A 168 27.15 -4.24 -7.76
C ARG A 168 27.92 -3.05 -7.18
N GLU A 169 27.28 -1.89 -7.12
CA GLU A 169 27.81 -0.71 -6.44
C GLU A 169 27.40 -0.74 -4.97
N THR A 170 28.36 -0.48 -4.07
CA THR A 170 28.05 -0.23 -2.66
C THR A 170 27.96 1.27 -2.42
N ILE A 171 26.78 1.75 -2.00
CA ILE A 171 26.54 3.16 -1.71
C ILE A 171 26.41 3.32 -0.19
N LEU A 172 27.39 3.98 0.41
CA LEU A 172 27.45 4.23 1.86
C LEU A 172 26.66 5.47 2.27
N ALA A 173 25.91 5.37 3.36
CA ALA A 173 25.08 6.44 3.92
C ALA A 173 25.15 6.48 5.44
N ASP A 174 24.85 7.64 6.03
CA ASP A 174 24.71 7.77 7.48
C ASP A 174 23.31 7.33 7.95
N ALA A 175 22.31 7.41 7.06
CA ALA A 175 20.96 6.92 7.22
C ALA A 175 20.36 6.46 5.89
N VAL A 176 19.55 5.40 5.92
CA VAL A 176 18.80 4.87 4.78
C VAL A 176 17.30 4.94 5.09
N ILE A 177 16.52 5.54 4.19
CA ILE A 177 15.05 5.62 4.27
C ILE A 177 14.46 4.71 3.19
N LEU A 178 13.80 3.63 3.60
CA LEU A 178 13.00 2.79 2.72
C LEU A 178 11.66 3.47 2.44
N ALA A 179 11.37 3.70 1.16
CA ALA A 179 10.12 4.26 0.66
C ALA A 179 9.69 3.52 -0.62
N SER A 180 9.87 2.20 -0.64
CA SER A 180 9.86 1.37 -1.85
C SER A 180 8.46 1.00 -2.37
N GLY A 181 7.40 1.45 -1.69
CA GLY A 181 6.02 1.02 -1.98
C GLY A 181 5.69 -0.39 -1.46
N GLY A 182 4.47 -0.84 -1.76
CA GLY A 182 3.94 -2.11 -1.27
C GLY A 182 4.30 -3.35 -2.12
N SER A 183 3.51 -4.40 -1.93
CA SER A 183 3.74 -5.73 -2.51
C SER A 183 2.59 -6.22 -3.40
N GLY A 184 1.77 -5.30 -3.93
CA GLY A 184 0.58 -5.66 -4.70
C GLY A 184 0.88 -6.45 -5.98
N ALA A 185 2.07 -6.27 -6.58
CA ALA A 185 2.49 -6.97 -7.80
C ALA A 185 2.89 -8.44 -7.58
N LEU A 186 2.88 -8.92 -6.32
CA LEU A 186 3.01 -10.33 -6.00
C LEU A 186 1.78 -11.15 -6.39
N TYR A 187 0.65 -10.50 -6.68
CA TYR A 187 -0.59 -11.14 -7.13
C TYR A 187 -0.77 -10.96 -8.64
N ARG A 188 -1.52 -11.89 -9.27
CA ARG A 188 -1.79 -11.90 -10.71
C ARG A 188 -2.62 -10.71 -11.14
N ILE A 189 -3.65 -10.36 -10.35
CA ILE A 189 -4.53 -9.23 -10.62
C ILE A 189 -4.28 -8.19 -9.53
N THR A 190 -3.75 -7.04 -9.93
CA THR A 190 -3.36 -5.95 -9.05
C THR A 190 -3.62 -4.61 -9.70
N THR A 191 -3.91 -3.58 -8.92
CA THR A 191 -3.96 -2.19 -9.42
C THR A 191 -2.58 -1.52 -9.41
N ASN A 192 -1.58 -2.19 -8.82
CA ASN A 192 -0.24 -1.67 -8.65
C ASN A 192 0.56 -1.76 -9.97
N PRO A 193 1.59 -0.92 -10.18
CA PRO A 193 2.55 -1.15 -11.25
C PRO A 193 3.33 -2.44 -11.01
N ALA A 194 3.92 -2.98 -12.08
CA ALA A 194 4.62 -4.27 -12.05
C ALA A 194 5.82 -4.28 -11.09
N ASN A 195 6.31 -3.11 -10.73
CA ASN A 195 7.44 -2.90 -9.85
C ASN A 195 7.07 -2.88 -8.34
N ALA A 196 5.80 -2.96 -7.94
CA ALA A 196 5.38 -2.99 -6.52
C ALA A 196 5.51 -4.40 -5.91
N THR A 197 6.75 -4.86 -5.77
CA THR A 197 7.11 -6.26 -5.45
C THR A 197 7.49 -6.50 -3.99
N GLY A 198 7.36 -5.48 -3.13
CA GLY A 198 7.63 -5.61 -1.69
C GLY A 198 9.11 -5.69 -1.32
N ASP A 199 9.99 -5.09 -2.12
CA ASP A 199 11.45 -5.21 -1.95
C ASP A 199 11.94 -4.67 -0.61
N GLY A 200 11.46 -3.47 -0.20
CA GLY A 200 11.87 -2.85 1.06
C GLY A 200 11.54 -3.70 2.28
N VAL A 201 10.41 -4.44 2.24
CA VAL A 201 10.03 -5.37 3.31
C VAL A 201 11.03 -6.52 3.41
N ALA A 202 11.35 -7.15 2.28
CA ALA A 202 12.34 -8.23 2.23
C ALA A 202 13.75 -7.75 2.63
N LEU A 203 14.18 -6.59 2.12
CA LEU A 203 15.47 -5.98 2.45
C LEU A 203 15.62 -5.72 3.96
N ALA A 204 14.60 -5.09 4.57
CA ALA A 204 14.61 -4.84 6.00
C ALA A 204 14.58 -6.15 6.81
N PHE A 205 13.77 -7.12 6.40
CA PHE A 205 13.69 -8.42 7.06
C PHE A 205 15.03 -9.18 7.03
N ARG A 206 15.74 -9.14 5.90
CA ARG A 206 17.12 -9.68 5.75
C ARG A 206 18.13 -9.00 6.67
N ALA A 207 18.04 -7.68 6.80
CA ALA A 207 18.84 -6.91 7.75
C ALA A 207 18.49 -7.20 9.23
N GLY A 208 17.44 -8.00 9.48
CA GLY A 208 16.95 -8.33 10.81
C GLY A 208 16.08 -7.23 11.41
N ALA A 209 15.44 -6.39 10.61
CA ALA A 209 14.35 -5.55 11.09
C ALA A 209 13.11 -6.39 11.40
N VAL A 210 12.30 -5.91 12.34
CA VAL A 210 10.96 -6.46 12.58
C VAL A 210 10.04 -6.04 11.43
N VAL A 211 9.22 -6.98 10.95
CA VAL A 211 8.10 -6.75 10.03
C VAL A 211 6.82 -6.95 10.81
N ARG A 212 5.84 -6.06 10.63
CA ARG A 212 4.54 -6.13 11.28
C ARG A 212 3.44 -6.44 10.28
N ASP A 213 2.49 -7.28 10.67
CA ASP A 213 1.21 -7.48 10.01
C ASP A 213 1.26 -7.87 8.51
N PRO A 214 2.28 -8.64 8.04
CA PRO A 214 2.46 -8.87 6.61
C PRO A 214 1.27 -9.60 5.96
N GLU A 215 0.44 -10.33 6.71
CA GLU A 215 -0.75 -11.04 6.22
C GLU A 215 -1.88 -10.12 5.72
N PHE A 216 -1.87 -8.85 6.13
CA PHE A 216 -2.92 -7.88 5.82
C PHE A 216 -2.65 -7.15 4.50
N VAL A 217 -3.07 -7.79 3.41
CA VAL A 217 -3.12 -7.21 2.06
C VAL A 217 -4.57 -6.86 1.72
N GLN A 218 -4.85 -5.61 1.37
CA GLN A 218 -6.18 -5.16 0.95
C GLN A 218 -6.37 -5.42 -0.54
N PHE A 219 -7.53 -5.98 -0.88
CA PHE A 219 -8.01 -6.12 -2.25
C PHE A 219 -9.06 -5.04 -2.51
N HIS A 220 -8.87 -4.23 -3.55
CA HIS A 220 -9.89 -3.27 -3.97
C HIS A 220 -11.01 -4.03 -4.69
N PRO A 221 -12.29 -3.79 -4.39
CA PRO A 221 -13.39 -4.56 -4.95
C PRO A 221 -13.59 -4.34 -6.46
N THR A 222 -13.34 -3.12 -6.94
CA THR A 222 -13.70 -2.70 -8.31
C THR A 222 -12.46 -2.33 -9.13
N ALA A 223 -11.78 -3.33 -9.68
CA ALA A 223 -10.81 -3.14 -10.74
C ALA A 223 -11.36 -3.70 -12.05
N LEU A 224 -11.15 -3.00 -13.17
CA LEU A 224 -11.62 -3.45 -14.48
C LEU A 224 -11.00 -4.81 -14.82
N ALA A 225 -11.84 -5.78 -15.14
CA ALA A 225 -11.39 -7.15 -15.36
C ALA A 225 -10.68 -7.32 -16.71
N GLY A 226 -9.72 -8.25 -16.78
CA GLY A 226 -9.05 -8.66 -18.03
C GLY A 226 -7.58 -8.26 -18.16
N GLU A 227 -7.05 -7.42 -17.26
CA GLU A 227 -5.64 -7.02 -17.23
C GLU A 227 -4.96 -7.48 -15.91
N GLU A 228 -3.68 -7.88 -15.96
CA GLU A 228 -2.91 -8.18 -14.74
C GLU A 228 -2.67 -6.91 -13.90
N SER A 229 -2.27 -5.83 -14.56
CA SER A 229 -2.18 -4.48 -13.98
C SER A 229 -3.52 -3.76 -14.22
N ALA A 230 -4.53 -4.19 -13.48
CA ALA A 230 -5.91 -3.77 -13.67
C ALA A 230 -6.11 -2.27 -13.43
N PHE A 231 -6.89 -1.64 -14.32
CA PHE A 231 -7.32 -0.27 -14.14
C PHE A 231 -8.32 -0.18 -12.99
N LEU A 232 -8.00 0.62 -11.98
CA LEU A 232 -8.86 0.85 -10.84
C LEU A 232 -10.13 1.62 -11.28
N ILE A 233 -11.29 1.21 -10.79
CA ILE A 233 -12.50 2.05 -10.78
C ILE A 233 -12.67 2.54 -9.35
N SER A 234 -12.48 3.85 -9.14
CA SER A 234 -12.45 4.49 -7.83
C SER A 234 -13.66 4.12 -6.97
N GLU A 235 -13.43 3.95 -5.66
CA GLU A 235 -14.49 3.77 -4.66
C GLU A 235 -15.50 4.92 -4.66
N ALA A 236 -15.08 6.13 -5.02
CA ALA A 236 -15.97 7.27 -5.17
C ALA A 236 -17.10 7.01 -6.17
N VAL A 237 -16.89 6.16 -7.20
CA VAL A 237 -17.95 5.77 -8.16
C VAL A 237 -19.08 5.00 -7.47
N ARG A 238 -18.75 4.13 -6.49
CA ARG A 238 -19.76 3.48 -5.64
C ARG A 238 -20.45 4.49 -4.72
N GLY A 239 -19.69 5.47 -4.21
CA GLY A 239 -20.21 6.61 -3.43
C GLY A 239 -21.32 7.39 -4.13
N GLU A 240 -21.24 7.52 -5.45
CA GLU A 240 -22.25 8.22 -6.27
C GLU A 240 -23.44 7.34 -6.69
N GLY A 241 -23.49 6.08 -6.26
CA GLY A 241 -24.65 5.19 -6.46
C GLY A 241 -24.44 4.03 -7.42
N ALA A 242 -23.20 3.73 -7.84
CA ALA A 242 -22.95 2.56 -8.67
C ALA A 242 -23.38 1.25 -7.98
N VAL A 243 -23.97 0.33 -8.75
CA VAL A 243 -24.50 -0.94 -8.26
C VAL A 243 -23.68 -2.13 -8.77
N LEU A 244 -23.54 -3.17 -7.94
CA LEU A 244 -22.85 -4.41 -8.31
C LEU A 244 -23.86 -5.49 -8.71
N LEU A 245 -23.71 -6.00 -9.92
CA LEU A 245 -24.61 -6.96 -10.56
C LEU A 245 -23.89 -8.29 -10.80
N ASP A 246 -24.58 -9.39 -10.54
CA ASP A 246 -24.09 -10.74 -10.81
C ASP A 246 -24.15 -11.10 -12.31
N SER A 247 -23.81 -12.35 -12.65
CA SER A 247 -23.83 -12.84 -14.04
C SER A 247 -25.22 -12.81 -14.69
N ARG A 248 -26.30 -12.87 -13.89
CA ARG A 248 -27.70 -12.78 -14.35
C ARG A 248 -28.19 -11.35 -14.48
N GLY A 249 -27.50 -10.40 -13.85
CA GLY A 249 -27.86 -8.98 -13.83
C GLY A 249 -28.59 -8.57 -12.55
N ASP A 250 -28.59 -9.44 -11.55
CA ASP A 250 -29.24 -9.17 -10.27
C ASP A 250 -28.28 -8.39 -9.36
N ARG A 251 -28.77 -7.32 -8.73
CA ARG A 251 -28.02 -6.60 -7.69
C ARG A 251 -27.93 -7.48 -6.45
N PHE A 252 -26.71 -7.81 -6.02
CA PHE A 252 -26.50 -8.81 -4.97
C PHE A 252 -26.08 -8.21 -3.61
N MET A 253 -25.40 -7.06 -3.58
CA MET A 253 -24.84 -6.50 -2.33
C MET A 253 -25.90 -6.16 -1.28
N SER A 254 -27.10 -5.74 -1.69
CA SER A 254 -28.21 -5.41 -0.80
C SER A 254 -28.70 -6.60 0.04
N SER A 255 -28.41 -7.83 -0.39
CA SER A 255 -28.73 -9.05 0.36
C SER A 255 -27.62 -9.49 1.32
N ILE A 256 -26.42 -8.88 1.22
CA ILE A 256 -25.22 -9.30 1.96
C ILE A 256 -24.93 -8.36 3.12
N HIS A 257 -25.05 -7.05 2.91
CA HIS A 257 -24.73 -6.05 3.93
C HIS A 257 -25.73 -4.89 3.89
N PRO A 258 -26.16 -4.32 5.05
CA PRO A 258 -27.08 -3.18 5.08
C PRO A 258 -26.57 -1.97 4.29
N ASP A 259 -25.27 -1.70 4.31
CA ASP A 259 -24.64 -0.61 3.55
C ASP A 259 -24.42 -0.95 2.05
N ALA A 260 -24.76 -2.16 1.60
CA ALA A 260 -24.63 -2.63 0.23
C ALA A 260 -23.25 -2.29 -0.40
N GLU A 261 -23.20 -1.61 -1.54
CA GLU A 261 -21.95 -1.24 -2.24
C GLU A 261 -21.06 -0.27 -1.44
N LEU A 262 -21.56 0.35 -0.36
CA LEU A 262 -20.80 1.20 0.56
C LEU A 262 -20.28 0.45 1.79
N ALA A 263 -20.51 -0.86 1.89
CA ALA A 263 -19.91 -1.70 2.92
C ALA A 263 -18.37 -1.61 2.89
N PRO A 264 -17.67 -2.00 3.99
CA PRO A 264 -16.21 -2.02 4.03
C PRO A 264 -15.60 -2.78 2.85
N ARG A 265 -14.45 -2.33 2.34
CA ARG A 265 -13.79 -2.91 1.16
C ARG A 265 -13.62 -4.42 1.24
N SER A 266 -13.22 -4.94 2.40
CA SER A 266 -13.05 -6.38 2.61
C SER A 266 -14.36 -7.15 2.39
N VAL A 267 -15.48 -6.63 2.90
CA VAL A 267 -16.82 -7.21 2.73
C VAL A 267 -17.24 -7.20 1.25
N VAL A 268 -17.08 -6.06 0.56
CA VAL A 268 -17.44 -5.96 -0.87
C VAL A 268 -16.56 -6.87 -1.73
N ALA A 269 -15.24 -6.89 -1.49
CA ALA A 269 -14.31 -7.74 -2.24
C ALA A 269 -14.61 -9.23 -2.02
N GLN A 270 -14.92 -9.64 -0.79
CA GLN A 270 -15.36 -11.00 -0.47
C GLN A 270 -16.66 -11.35 -1.18
N ALA A 271 -17.68 -10.48 -1.09
CA ALA A 271 -18.97 -10.68 -1.74
C ALA A 271 -18.85 -10.85 -3.26
N ILE A 272 -18.01 -10.04 -3.91
CA ILE A 272 -17.71 -10.18 -5.34
C ILE A 272 -17.03 -11.53 -5.60
N PHE A 273 -16.01 -11.89 -4.82
CA PHE A 273 -15.26 -13.13 -5.00
C PHE A 273 -16.14 -14.38 -4.83
N GLU A 274 -17.03 -14.40 -3.83
CA GLU A 274 -17.99 -15.48 -3.62
C GLU A 274 -19.03 -15.55 -4.73
N THR A 275 -19.50 -14.40 -5.23
CA THR A 275 -20.42 -14.32 -6.37
C THR A 275 -19.77 -14.85 -7.64
N MET A 276 -18.51 -14.48 -7.92
CA MET A 276 -17.72 -15.00 -9.03
C MET A 276 -17.57 -16.53 -8.95
N ARG A 277 -17.27 -17.07 -7.77
CA ARG A 277 -17.18 -18.53 -7.55
C ARG A 277 -18.51 -19.23 -7.76
N ARG A 278 -19.60 -18.71 -7.18
CA ARG A 278 -20.96 -19.24 -7.33
C ARG A 278 -21.38 -19.31 -8.80
N ASP A 279 -21.06 -18.27 -9.56
CA ASP A 279 -21.46 -18.13 -10.96
C ASP A 279 -20.46 -18.75 -11.93
N SER A 280 -19.31 -19.24 -11.43
CA SER A 280 -18.19 -19.72 -12.27
C SER A 280 -17.74 -18.66 -13.29
N ALA A 281 -17.67 -17.40 -12.85
CA ALA A 281 -17.36 -16.22 -13.65
C ALA A 281 -16.04 -15.59 -13.21
N ASP A 282 -15.33 -14.97 -14.16
CA ASP A 282 -14.06 -14.27 -13.89
C ASP A 282 -14.25 -12.82 -13.40
N HIS A 283 -15.49 -12.32 -13.41
CA HIS A 283 -15.85 -10.96 -12.99
C HIS A 283 -17.34 -10.85 -12.62
N VAL A 284 -17.68 -9.77 -11.93
CA VAL A 284 -19.05 -9.25 -11.81
C VAL A 284 -19.18 -7.98 -12.64
N ARG A 285 -20.36 -7.35 -12.65
CA ARG A 285 -20.56 -6.07 -13.37
C ARG A 285 -20.80 -4.92 -12.38
N LEU A 286 -20.16 -3.78 -12.64
CA LEU A 286 -20.44 -2.51 -11.98
C LEU A 286 -21.24 -1.63 -12.92
N ASP A 287 -22.40 -1.17 -12.48
CA ASP A 287 -23.28 -0.31 -13.28
C ASP A 287 -23.46 1.06 -12.63
N VAL A 288 -23.08 2.10 -13.37
CA VAL A 288 -23.26 3.50 -13.02
C VAL A 288 -24.01 4.26 -14.14
N SER A 289 -24.46 3.57 -15.19
CA SER A 289 -25.07 4.15 -16.39
C SER A 289 -26.43 4.80 -16.15
N HIS A 290 -27.01 4.58 -14.96
CA HIS A 290 -28.24 5.24 -14.52
C HIS A 290 -28.02 6.68 -14.02
N LEU A 291 -26.77 7.11 -13.82
CA LEU A 291 -26.42 8.49 -13.51
C LEU A 291 -26.29 9.33 -14.78
N ASP A 292 -26.34 10.65 -14.62
CA ASP A 292 -26.17 11.58 -15.74
C ASP A 292 -24.77 11.46 -16.37
N ALA A 293 -24.72 11.39 -17.70
CA ALA A 293 -23.48 11.12 -18.42
C ALA A 293 -22.49 12.29 -18.35
N ASP A 294 -22.97 13.53 -18.32
CA ASP A 294 -22.11 14.71 -18.22
C ASP A 294 -21.56 14.84 -16.80
N PHE A 295 -22.39 14.57 -15.79
CA PHE A 295 -21.93 14.43 -14.40
C PHE A 295 -20.78 13.43 -14.28
N LEU A 296 -20.90 12.22 -14.87
CA LEU A 296 -19.85 11.20 -14.82
C LEU A 296 -18.55 11.66 -15.49
N ARG A 297 -18.63 12.33 -16.65
CA ARG A 297 -17.47 12.83 -17.39
C ARG A 297 -16.75 13.96 -16.64
N GLU A 298 -17.50 14.83 -15.97
CA GLU A 298 -16.96 15.94 -15.20
C GLU A 298 -16.39 15.48 -13.85
N ARG A 299 -17.10 14.58 -13.15
CA ARG A 299 -16.72 14.10 -11.82
C ARG A 299 -15.58 13.09 -11.85
N PHE A 300 -15.55 12.21 -12.85
CA PHE A 300 -14.58 11.11 -12.96
C PHE A 300 -13.87 11.08 -14.32
N PRO A 301 -13.17 12.16 -14.73
CA PRO A 301 -12.57 12.28 -16.06
C PRO A 301 -11.47 11.25 -16.32
N GLY A 302 -10.75 10.81 -15.30
CA GLY A 302 -9.72 9.76 -15.37
C GLY A 302 -10.33 8.38 -15.51
N VAL A 303 -11.32 8.03 -14.69
CA VAL A 303 -12.05 6.75 -14.76
C VAL A 303 -12.79 6.63 -16.09
N TYR A 304 -13.52 7.68 -16.51
CA TYR A 304 -14.24 7.67 -17.79
C TYR A 304 -13.30 7.43 -18.97
N ARG A 305 -12.23 8.24 -19.10
CA ARG A 305 -11.26 8.08 -20.21
C ARG A 305 -10.53 6.75 -20.13
N GLY A 306 -10.07 6.35 -18.96
CA GLY A 306 -9.30 5.11 -18.78
C GLY A 306 -10.12 3.84 -19.03
N ALA A 307 -11.42 3.86 -18.71
CA ALA A 307 -12.35 2.79 -19.09
C ALA A 307 -12.62 2.80 -20.60
N LEU A 308 -12.84 3.99 -21.19
CA LEU A 308 -13.13 4.14 -22.62
C LEU A 308 -11.97 3.70 -23.50
N GLU A 309 -10.73 4.01 -23.11
CA GLU A 309 -9.50 3.53 -23.77
C GLU A 309 -9.40 2.00 -23.80
N ARG A 310 -10.06 1.32 -22.87
CA ARG A 310 -10.15 -0.14 -22.77
C ARG A 310 -11.41 -0.71 -23.41
N GLY A 311 -12.18 0.13 -24.11
CA GLY A 311 -13.38 -0.27 -24.83
C GLY A 311 -14.66 -0.28 -24.00
N TYR A 312 -14.66 0.33 -22.80
CA TYR A 312 -15.82 0.37 -21.92
C TYR A 312 -16.32 1.80 -21.71
N ASP A 313 -17.54 2.09 -22.16
CA ASP A 313 -18.23 3.34 -21.85
C ASP A 313 -19.09 3.16 -20.59
N ILE A 314 -18.63 3.71 -19.46
CA ILE A 314 -19.33 3.64 -18.17
C ILE A 314 -20.68 4.36 -18.17
N THR A 315 -20.93 5.23 -19.15
CA THR A 315 -22.21 5.95 -19.31
C THR A 315 -23.23 5.15 -20.13
N ALA A 316 -22.79 4.12 -20.85
CA ALA A 316 -23.64 3.35 -21.76
C ALA A 316 -24.16 2.03 -21.15
N GLY A 317 -23.50 1.50 -20.11
CA GLY A 317 -23.95 0.29 -19.44
C GLY A 317 -22.96 -0.27 -18.42
N PRO A 318 -23.27 -1.45 -17.85
CA PRO A 318 -22.44 -2.11 -16.86
C PRO A 318 -21.06 -2.52 -17.42
N ILE A 319 -20.02 -2.34 -16.62
CA ILE A 319 -18.63 -2.69 -16.96
C ILE A 319 -18.12 -3.87 -16.11
N PRO A 320 -17.23 -4.73 -16.64
CA PRO A 320 -16.76 -5.91 -15.90
C PRO A 320 -15.71 -5.52 -14.86
N VAL A 321 -15.96 -5.89 -13.60
CA VAL A 321 -15.03 -5.63 -12.50
C VAL A 321 -14.74 -6.89 -11.69
N ALA A 322 -13.54 -6.98 -11.15
CA ALA A 322 -13.12 -8.02 -10.23
C ALA A 322 -12.24 -7.44 -9.12
N PRO A 323 -12.12 -8.14 -7.97
CA PRO A 323 -11.22 -7.71 -6.92
C PRO A 323 -9.75 -7.83 -7.35
N ALA A 324 -8.93 -6.86 -6.96
CA ALA A 324 -7.51 -6.84 -7.28
C ALA A 324 -6.68 -6.46 -6.06
N ALA A 325 -5.49 -7.05 -5.90
CA ALA A 325 -4.56 -6.64 -4.85
C ALA A 325 -4.23 -5.15 -5.00
N HIS A 326 -4.32 -4.39 -3.92
CA HIS A 326 -4.34 -2.93 -4.02
C HIS A 326 -3.35 -2.24 -3.09
N TYR A 327 -3.33 -2.63 -1.81
CA TYR A 327 -2.50 -1.96 -0.81
C TYR A 327 -2.03 -2.96 0.26
N HIS A 328 -0.80 -2.82 0.73
CA HIS A 328 -0.24 -3.64 1.82
C HIS A 328 -0.25 -2.84 3.13
N MET A 329 -1.04 -3.27 4.13
CA MET A 329 -1.09 -2.59 5.44
C MET A 329 0.07 -3.02 6.34
N GLY A 330 0.50 -4.27 6.19
CA GLY A 330 1.74 -4.76 6.78
C GLY A 330 2.97 -4.17 6.12
N GLY A 331 4.13 -4.37 6.74
CA GLY A 331 5.38 -3.82 6.25
C GLY A 331 6.46 -3.78 7.32
N VAL A 332 7.56 -3.08 7.03
CA VAL A 332 8.65 -2.87 7.99
C VAL A 332 8.09 -2.16 9.21
N TYR A 333 8.23 -2.76 10.39
CA TYR A 333 7.78 -2.11 11.62
C TYR A 333 8.53 -0.79 11.80
N THR A 334 7.77 0.27 12.07
CA THR A 334 8.31 1.54 12.51
C THR A 334 7.54 2.06 13.71
N ASP A 335 8.22 2.88 14.51
CA ASP A 335 7.51 3.80 15.39
C ASP A 335 6.88 4.97 14.60
N ILE A 336 6.30 5.93 15.33
CA ILE A 336 5.66 7.12 14.74
C ILE A 336 6.65 8.10 14.09
N ASP A 337 7.95 7.93 14.33
CA ASP A 337 9.02 8.76 13.76
C ASP A 337 9.71 8.06 12.58
N GLY A 338 9.19 6.93 12.11
CA GLY A 338 9.70 6.18 10.95
C GLY A 338 10.96 5.37 11.24
N ARG A 339 11.34 5.20 12.51
CA ARG A 339 12.52 4.42 12.92
C ARG A 339 12.20 2.94 12.88
N THR A 340 13.08 2.14 12.27
CA THR A 340 12.99 0.67 12.35
C THR A 340 13.74 0.13 13.57
N THR A 341 13.64 -1.18 13.82
CA THR A 341 14.44 -1.87 14.85
C THR A 341 15.91 -2.10 14.42
N VAL A 342 16.33 -1.58 13.27
CA VAL A 342 17.73 -1.59 12.82
C VAL A 342 18.24 -0.16 12.81
N ARG A 343 19.30 0.09 13.56
CA ARG A 343 19.86 1.45 13.68
C ARG A 343 20.30 1.99 12.32
N GLY A 344 19.99 3.25 12.05
CA GLY A 344 20.33 3.89 10.76
C GLY A 344 19.40 3.51 9.59
N LEU A 345 18.45 2.60 9.81
CA LEU A 345 17.40 2.25 8.85
C LEU A 345 16.06 2.84 9.30
N TYR A 346 15.42 3.52 8.37
CA TYR A 346 14.11 4.14 8.51
C TYR A 346 13.18 3.61 7.42
N ALA A 347 11.87 3.70 7.62
CA ALA A 347 10.89 3.37 6.59
C ALA A 347 9.71 4.33 6.62
N ALA A 348 9.13 4.64 5.46
CA ALA A 348 7.96 5.49 5.32
C ALA A 348 7.13 5.14 4.08
N GLY A 349 5.83 5.48 4.13
CA GLY A 349 4.86 5.08 3.10
C GLY A 349 4.53 3.59 3.18
N GLU A 350 3.99 3.03 2.09
CA GLU A 350 3.38 1.69 2.07
C GLU A 350 4.34 0.52 2.39
N CYS A 351 5.66 0.71 2.31
CA CYS A 351 6.59 -0.34 2.74
C CYS A 351 6.74 -0.41 4.26
N ALA A 352 6.34 0.65 4.98
CA ALA A 352 6.37 0.71 6.42
C ALA A 352 5.02 0.28 7.00
N SER A 353 5.05 -0.16 8.25
CA SER A 353 3.87 -0.36 9.05
C SER A 353 4.07 0.44 10.34
N THR A 354 3.36 1.56 10.45
CA THR A 354 3.34 2.46 11.64
C THR A 354 2.29 2.05 12.67
N GLY A 355 1.13 1.61 12.20
CA GLY A 355 0.05 0.99 12.98
C GLY A 355 -1.29 1.64 12.66
N ALA A 356 -1.24 2.75 11.92
CA ALA A 356 -2.39 3.59 11.67
C ALA A 356 -3.53 2.87 10.90
N HIS A 357 -3.23 1.87 10.08
CA HIS A 357 -4.24 1.22 9.23
C HIS A 357 -4.84 -0.06 9.82
N GLY A 358 -4.24 -0.61 10.88
CA GLY A 358 -4.61 -1.92 11.43
C GLY A 358 -4.81 -3.00 10.36
N ALA A 359 -5.90 -3.76 10.47
CA ALA A 359 -6.22 -4.84 9.52
C ALA A 359 -6.98 -4.39 8.26
N ASN A 360 -7.34 -3.11 8.15
CA ASN A 360 -8.06 -2.59 7.00
C ASN A 360 -7.92 -1.06 6.88
N ARG A 361 -7.28 -0.62 5.80
CA ARG A 361 -7.05 0.80 5.53
C ARG A 361 -8.32 1.53 5.05
N VAL A 362 -8.50 2.77 5.54
CA VAL A 362 -9.48 3.76 5.04
C VAL A 362 -9.06 4.37 3.69
N ALA A 363 -10.03 4.67 2.83
CA ALA A 363 -9.79 5.41 1.60
C ALA A 363 -9.04 6.74 1.87
N SER A 364 -8.18 7.15 0.92
CA SER A 364 -7.44 8.42 0.99
C SER A 364 -6.38 8.57 2.11
N ASN A 365 -6.26 7.63 3.05
CA ASN A 365 -5.24 7.69 4.11
C ASN A 365 -3.83 7.26 3.65
N SER A 366 -3.68 6.52 2.55
CA SER A 366 -2.36 6.02 2.11
C SER A 366 -1.43 7.14 1.60
N LEU A 367 -1.96 8.11 0.86
CA LEU A 367 -1.19 9.29 0.43
C LEU A 367 -0.84 10.17 1.63
N LEU A 368 -1.76 10.29 2.60
CA LEU A 368 -1.51 11.02 3.83
C LEU A 368 -0.37 10.39 4.64
N GLU A 369 -0.41 9.08 4.84
CA GLU A 369 0.64 8.33 5.53
C GLU A 369 2.00 8.56 4.87
N ALA A 370 2.06 8.46 3.54
CA ALA A 370 3.28 8.70 2.80
C ALA A 370 3.84 10.11 3.01
N ALA A 371 3.00 11.14 3.06
CA ALA A 371 3.43 12.53 3.27
C ALA A 371 3.81 12.84 4.73
N VAL A 372 3.03 12.34 5.69
CA VAL A 372 3.24 12.58 7.13
C VAL A 372 4.48 11.84 7.61
N PHE A 373 4.52 10.52 7.46
CA PHE A 373 5.57 9.72 8.09
C PHE A 373 6.91 9.85 7.37
N SER A 374 6.95 10.22 6.09
CA SER A 374 8.23 10.54 5.45
C SER A 374 8.82 11.87 5.95
N SER A 375 7.97 12.83 6.34
CA SER A 375 8.42 14.06 6.99
C SER A 375 9.00 13.75 8.39
N ARG A 376 8.29 12.94 9.18
CA ARG A 376 8.73 12.53 10.52
C ARG A 376 10.02 11.71 10.48
N ALA A 377 10.15 10.79 9.50
CA ALA A 377 11.38 10.03 9.26
C ALA A 377 12.58 10.94 8.99
N VAL A 378 12.42 11.96 8.14
CA VAL A 378 13.49 12.93 7.89
C VAL A 378 13.87 13.71 9.16
N GLU A 379 12.89 14.15 9.96
CA GLU A 379 13.18 14.83 11.22
C GLU A 379 13.98 13.93 12.19
N SER A 380 13.61 12.66 12.29
CA SER A 380 14.31 11.66 13.10
C SER A 380 15.74 11.42 12.61
N VAL A 381 15.92 11.29 11.29
CA VAL A 381 17.23 11.18 10.63
C VAL A 381 18.11 12.38 11.00
N LEU A 382 17.61 13.61 10.87
CA LEU A 382 18.38 14.83 11.16
C LEU A 382 18.74 15.00 12.63
N ARG A 383 17.93 14.44 13.54
CA ARG A 383 18.23 14.39 14.99
C ARG A 383 19.22 13.27 15.35
N ASN A 384 19.56 12.38 14.41
CA ASN A 384 20.42 11.21 14.62
C ASN A 384 19.98 10.37 15.83
N THR A 385 18.68 10.07 15.87
CA THR A 385 18.04 9.28 16.92
C THR A 385 18.51 7.82 16.94
N HIS A 386 18.31 7.15 18.07
CA HIS A 386 18.47 5.70 18.20
C HIS A 386 17.39 4.95 17.42
N GLU A 387 17.60 3.65 17.18
CA GLU A 387 16.60 2.71 16.65
C GLU A 387 15.28 2.72 17.45
N ALA A 388 14.21 2.22 16.83
CA ALA A 388 12.96 1.97 17.55
C ALA A 388 13.11 0.78 18.50
N ASP A 389 12.44 0.86 19.64
CA ASP A 389 12.29 -0.27 20.53
C ASP A 389 11.49 -1.39 19.84
N ILE A 390 11.89 -2.63 20.09
CA ILE A 390 11.08 -3.79 19.73
C ILE A 390 9.86 -3.76 20.65
N PRO A 391 8.62 -3.84 20.13
CA PRO A 391 7.43 -3.90 20.97
C PRO A 391 7.51 -5.04 21.99
N ASP A 392 6.87 -4.87 23.16
CA ASP A 392 6.76 -5.89 24.20
C ASP A 392 5.90 -7.12 23.79
N GLU A 393 5.47 -7.19 22.53
CA GLU A 393 4.74 -8.31 21.95
C GLU A 393 5.69 -9.43 21.48
N ASP A 394 5.20 -10.66 21.43
CA ASP A 394 5.98 -11.82 20.99
C ASP A 394 6.40 -11.71 19.52
N VAL A 395 7.68 -11.40 19.29
CA VAL A 395 8.27 -11.42 17.95
C VAL A 395 8.53 -12.85 17.51
N THR A 396 7.78 -13.30 16.50
CA THR A 396 7.94 -14.61 15.88
C THR A 396 9.25 -14.65 15.08
N LYS A 397 10.12 -15.61 15.44
CA LYS A 397 11.38 -15.86 14.73
C LYS A 397 11.14 -16.86 13.60
N LEU A 398 11.35 -16.42 12.37
CA LEU A 398 11.21 -17.29 11.20
C LEU A 398 12.57 -17.90 10.85
N HIS A 399 12.66 -19.23 10.88
CA HIS A 399 13.86 -20.00 10.58
C HIS A 399 13.87 -20.41 9.11
N ILE A 400 14.38 -19.53 8.25
CA ILE A 400 14.50 -19.76 6.81
C ILE A 400 15.85 -19.26 6.31
N HIS A 401 16.31 -19.78 5.17
CA HIS A 401 17.43 -19.15 4.47
C HIS A 401 16.90 -17.90 3.75
N PRO A 402 17.33 -16.69 4.14
CA PRO A 402 16.84 -15.45 3.54
C PRO A 402 17.30 -15.28 2.09
N HIS A 403 18.38 -15.97 1.72
CA HIS A 403 18.92 -16.05 0.38
C HIS A 403 18.68 -17.45 -0.17
N GLY A 404 17.88 -17.56 -1.22
CA GLY A 404 17.44 -18.84 -1.77
C GLY A 404 17.08 -18.74 -3.24
N GLY A 405 16.78 -19.88 -3.84
CA GLY A 405 16.19 -19.91 -5.18
C GLY A 405 14.82 -19.22 -5.21
N ALA A 406 14.46 -18.72 -6.39
CA ALA A 406 13.17 -18.09 -6.64
C ALA A 406 12.50 -18.74 -7.87
N PRO A 407 11.16 -18.83 -7.91
CA PRO A 407 10.42 -19.29 -9.08
C PRO A 407 10.46 -18.26 -10.22
N SER A 408 9.74 -18.49 -11.31
CA SER A 408 9.38 -17.40 -12.24
C SER A 408 8.32 -16.48 -11.62
N TRP A 409 8.28 -15.21 -12.04
CA TRP A 409 7.21 -14.26 -11.67
C TRP A 409 5.80 -14.83 -11.90
N GLN A 410 5.60 -15.56 -13.01
CA GLN A 410 4.32 -16.19 -13.33
C GLN A 410 3.90 -17.23 -12.28
N ASN A 411 4.85 -18.06 -11.81
CA ASN A 411 4.58 -19.09 -10.81
C ASN A 411 4.37 -18.49 -9.41
N LEU A 412 5.10 -17.42 -9.08
CA LEU A 412 4.93 -16.68 -7.83
C LEU A 412 3.53 -16.04 -7.78
N LYS A 413 3.18 -15.25 -8.80
CA LYS A 413 1.87 -14.58 -8.91
C LYS A 413 0.71 -15.57 -8.88
N ARG A 414 0.84 -16.70 -9.55
CA ARG A 414 -0.16 -17.77 -9.54
C ARG A 414 -0.34 -18.33 -8.13
N THR A 415 0.75 -18.66 -7.45
CA THR A 415 0.73 -19.20 -6.09
C THR A 415 0.09 -18.23 -5.11
N MET A 416 0.47 -16.95 -5.15
CA MET A 416 -0.13 -15.92 -4.30
C MET A 416 -1.62 -15.73 -4.57
N SER A 417 -2.05 -15.74 -5.84
CA SER A 417 -3.46 -15.51 -6.20
C SER A 417 -4.36 -16.70 -5.88
N GLU A 418 -3.86 -17.92 -6.06
CA GLU A 418 -4.64 -19.15 -5.87
C GLU A 418 -4.66 -19.61 -4.41
N LEU A 419 -3.55 -19.46 -3.68
CA LEU A 419 -3.38 -20.05 -2.34
C LEU A 419 -3.30 -19.03 -1.21
N VAL A 420 -2.99 -17.76 -1.52
CA VAL A 420 -2.77 -16.68 -0.53
C VAL A 420 -3.63 -15.45 -0.86
N GLY A 421 -4.71 -15.65 -1.62
CA GLY A 421 -5.59 -14.60 -2.13
C GLY A 421 -6.55 -14.04 -1.10
N ILE A 422 -7.75 -13.66 -1.56
CA ILE A 422 -8.81 -13.08 -0.72
C ILE A 422 -9.26 -14.07 0.34
N SER A 423 -9.73 -15.26 -0.08
CA SER A 423 -10.12 -16.33 0.85
C SER A 423 -8.98 -17.31 1.04
N ARG A 424 -8.70 -17.69 2.28
CA ARG A 424 -7.57 -18.57 2.63
C ARG A 424 -8.06 -19.75 3.46
N THR A 425 -7.35 -20.87 3.35
CA THR A 425 -7.48 -22.00 4.28
C THR A 425 -6.09 -22.39 4.79
N GLY A 426 -6.01 -23.04 5.95
CA GLY A 426 -4.74 -23.58 6.43
C GLY A 426 -4.14 -24.64 5.50
N GLU A 427 -4.94 -25.30 4.67
CA GLU A 427 -4.46 -26.24 3.65
C GLU A 427 -3.72 -25.51 2.53
N ASP A 428 -4.36 -24.51 1.92
CA ASP A 428 -3.80 -23.72 0.83
C ASP A 428 -2.51 -23.01 1.24
N LEU A 429 -2.49 -22.42 2.44
CA LEU A 429 -1.33 -21.72 2.98
C LEU A 429 -0.14 -22.65 3.22
N ARG A 430 -0.38 -23.86 3.74
CA ARG A 430 0.69 -24.88 3.88
C ARG A 430 1.19 -25.36 2.52
N ALA A 431 0.30 -25.51 1.53
CA ALA A 431 0.68 -25.86 0.17
C ALA A 431 1.56 -24.77 -0.47
N ALA A 432 1.26 -23.49 -0.23
CA ALA A 432 2.09 -22.37 -0.67
C ALA A 432 3.46 -22.38 0.01
N ILE A 433 3.53 -22.59 1.32
CA ILE A 433 4.80 -22.74 2.07
C ILE A 433 5.66 -23.88 1.50
N GLY A 434 5.06 -25.03 1.21
CA GLY A 434 5.77 -26.15 0.57
C GLY A 434 6.35 -25.79 -0.81
N ARG A 435 5.69 -24.91 -1.59
CA ARG A 435 6.24 -24.38 -2.85
C ARG A 435 7.44 -23.45 -2.59
N PHE A 436 7.35 -22.56 -1.60
CA PHE A 436 8.45 -21.69 -1.22
C PHE A 436 9.68 -22.50 -0.77
N ASP A 437 9.50 -23.52 0.07
CA ASP A 437 10.58 -24.42 0.51
C ASP A 437 11.26 -25.10 -0.69
N HIS A 438 10.47 -25.59 -1.63
CA HIS A 438 10.97 -26.22 -2.85
C HIS A 438 11.81 -25.25 -3.71
N TRP A 439 11.36 -24.00 -3.88
CA TRP A 439 12.10 -23.00 -4.65
C TRP A 439 13.37 -22.55 -3.92
N SER A 440 13.29 -22.29 -2.61
CA SER A 440 14.45 -21.87 -1.82
C SER A 440 15.57 -22.91 -1.82
N ALA A 441 15.24 -24.21 -1.85
CA ALA A 441 16.21 -25.31 -1.91
C ALA A 441 16.96 -25.40 -3.26
N GLN A 442 16.38 -24.89 -4.35
CA GLN A 442 17.01 -24.87 -5.67
C GLN A 442 17.97 -23.67 -5.75
N ARG A 443 19.16 -23.83 -5.17
CA ARG A 443 20.22 -22.80 -5.26
C ARG A 443 20.44 -22.41 -6.72
N SER A 444 20.28 -21.12 -7.01
CA SER A 444 20.61 -20.53 -8.29
C SER A 444 21.88 -19.71 -8.12
N ASP A 445 22.88 -19.93 -8.98
CA ASP A 445 24.19 -19.28 -8.90
C ASP A 445 24.18 -17.80 -9.37
N ARG A 446 23.01 -17.21 -9.63
CA ARG A 446 22.72 -15.77 -9.80
C ARG A 446 21.26 -15.61 -10.26
N GLY A 447 20.33 -15.49 -9.32
CA GLY A 447 18.93 -15.20 -9.60
C GLY A 447 18.67 -13.70 -9.83
N ASP A 448 17.51 -13.39 -10.42
CA ASP A 448 16.95 -12.03 -10.41
C ASP A 448 16.69 -11.63 -8.94
N ALA A 449 17.49 -10.68 -8.41
CA ALA A 449 17.41 -10.26 -7.01
C ALA A 449 16.03 -9.69 -6.65
N SER A 450 15.36 -9.02 -7.59
CA SER A 450 13.99 -8.51 -7.39
C SER A 450 13.01 -9.66 -7.16
N LEU A 451 13.15 -10.74 -7.94
CA LEU A 451 12.31 -11.94 -7.80
C LEU A 451 12.61 -12.71 -6.52
N GLU A 452 13.86 -12.73 -6.08
CA GLU A 452 14.25 -13.30 -4.78
C GLU A 452 13.63 -12.52 -3.60
N LEU A 453 13.74 -11.19 -3.62
CA LEU A 453 13.12 -10.30 -2.63
C LEU A 453 11.59 -10.45 -2.63
N GLY A 454 10.96 -10.44 -3.80
CA GLY A 454 9.52 -10.65 -3.93
C GLY A 454 9.06 -12.02 -3.41
N THR A 455 9.86 -13.07 -3.63
CA THR A 455 9.59 -14.41 -3.09
C THR A 455 9.70 -14.45 -1.56
N LEU A 456 10.68 -13.74 -0.98
CA LEU A 456 10.81 -13.62 0.47
C LEU A 456 9.63 -12.88 1.09
N THR A 457 9.20 -11.76 0.50
CA THR A 457 8.00 -11.04 0.95
C THR A 457 6.75 -11.91 0.82
N ALA A 458 6.57 -12.61 -0.30
CA ALA A 458 5.47 -13.56 -0.49
C ALA A 458 5.45 -14.67 0.57
N ARG A 459 6.62 -15.24 0.89
CA ARG A 459 6.74 -16.24 1.95
C ARG A 459 6.33 -15.66 3.30
N LEU A 460 6.82 -14.46 3.64
CA LEU A 460 6.51 -13.81 4.91
C LEU A 460 5.00 -13.53 5.07
N ILE A 461 4.33 -13.04 4.02
CA ILE A 461 2.87 -12.86 3.99
C ILE A 461 2.16 -14.20 4.27
N THR A 462 2.65 -15.28 3.69
CA THR A 462 2.02 -16.61 3.78
C THR A 462 2.20 -17.24 5.16
N GLU A 463 3.39 -17.16 5.74
CA GLU A 463 3.70 -17.68 7.08
C GLU A 463 2.85 -16.96 8.14
N ALA A 464 2.74 -15.62 8.05
CA ALA A 464 1.88 -14.84 8.93
C ALA A 464 0.40 -15.16 8.76
N ALA A 465 -0.06 -15.31 7.52
CA ALA A 465 -1.43 -15.70 7.23
C ALA A 465 -1.77 -17.11 7.77
N LEU A 466 -0.80 -18.03 7.80
CA LEU A 466 -1.00 -19.37 8.36
C LEU A 466 -1.10 -19.31 9.88
N GLN A 467 -0.21 -18.52 10.52
CA GLN A 467 -0.15 -18.39 11.97
C GLN A 467 -1.44 -17.79 12.53
N ARG A 468 -1.96 -16.72 11.92
CA ARG A 468 -3.22 -16.08 12.33
C ARG A 468 -4.41 -17.00 12.03
N THR A 469 -5.05 -17.48 13.09
CA THR A 469 -6.18 -18.44 13.04
C THR A 469 -7.49 -17.75 13.44
N GLU A 470 -7.81 -16.68 12.71
CA GLU A 470 -9.07 -15.93 12.79
C GLU A 470 -9.38 -15.28 11.44
N THR A 471 -10.53 -14.62 11.33
CA THR A 471 -10.84 -13.69 10.25
C THR A 471 -10.94 -12.27 10.81
N ARG A 472 -10.23 -11.31 10.21
CA ARG A 472 -10.22 -9.90 10.63
C ARG A 472 -9.81 -8.97 9.48
N GLY A 473 -10.57 -7.91 9.25
CA GLY A 473 -10.24 -6.90 8.24
C GLY A 473 -10.05 -7.52 6.85
N SER A 474 -8.86 -7.36 6.25
CA SER A 474 -8.54 -7.95 4.93
C SER A 474 -7.99 -9.39 4.99
N HIS A 475 -7.89 -9.98 6.19
CA HIS A 475 -7.47 -11.37 6.38
C HIS A 475 -8.69 -12.26 6.59
N LEU A 476 -9.03 -13.07 5.57
CA LEU A 476 -10.18 -13.98 5.59
C LEU A 476 -9.74 -15.45 5.58
N ARG A 477 -10.01 -16.16 6.69
CA ARG A 477 -9.77 -17.59 6.86
C ARG A 477 -11.08 -18.35 6.85
N LEU A 478 -11.33 -19.13 5.81
CA LEU A 478 -12.57 -19.91 5.69
C LEU A 478 -12.68 -21.01 6.76
N ASP A 479 -11.54 -21.51 7.24
CA ASP A 479 -11.42 -22.48 8.33
C ASP A 479 -11.46 -21.84 9.73
N PHE A 480 -11.41 -20.50 9.82
CA PHE A 480 -11.54 -19.70 11.04
C PHE A 480 -12.36 -18.42 10.73
N PRO A 481 -13.69 -18.54 10.50
CA PRO A 481 -14.49 -17.45 9.94
C PRO A 481 -14.77 -16.31 10.92
N GLU A 482 -14.56 -16.52 12.22
CA GLU A 482 -14.84 -15.54 13.27
C GLU A 482 -13.57 -14.76 13.68
N THR A 483 -13.76 -13.55 14.21
CA THR A 483 -12.70 -12.83 14.94
C THR A 483 -12.41 -13.53 16.26
N ASN A 484 -11.15 -13.52 16.70
CA ASN A 484 -10.71 -14.05 17.99
C ASN A 484 -10.03 -12.95 18.83
N PRO A 485 -10.49 -12.69 20.08
CA PRO A 485 -9.85 -11.73 20.97
C PRO A 485 -8.35 -11.96 21.21
N ASP A 486 -7.88 -13.21 21.24
CA ASP A 486 -6.46 -13.54 21.44
C ASP A 486 -5.58 -13.10 20.25
N TRP A 487 -6.22 -12.88 19.10
CA TRP A 487 -5.61 -12.36 17.89
C TRP A 487 -5.79 -10.85 17.72
N GLN A 488 -6.40 -10.15 18.70
CA GLN A 488 -6.43 -8.68 18.69
C GLN A 488 -5.09 -8.08 19.15
N ARG A 489 -4.03 -8.44 18.41
CA ARG A 489 -2.65 -8.02 18.55
C ARG A 489 -1.97 -8.04 17.19
N HIS A 490 -0.86 -7.33 17.08
CA HIS A 490 -0.10 -7.32 15.85
C HIS A 490 0.71 -8.61 15.67
N SER A 491 0.93 -8.98 14.41
CA SER A 491 1.81 -10.09 14.04
C SER A 491 3.21 -9.54 13.82
N LEU A 492 4.15 -9.80 14.73
CA LEU A 492 5.54 -9.35 14.61
C LEU A 492 6.44 -10.49 14.14
N TRP A 493 7.23 -10.23 13.11
CA TRP A 493 8.08 -11.21 12.45
C TRP A 493 9.50 -10.70 12.32
N GLN A 494 10.47 -11.56 12.62
CA GLN A 494 11.88 -11.26 12.40
C GLN A 494 12.61 -12.51 11.93
N LEU A 495 13.60 -12.33 11.07
CA LEU A 495 14.45 -13.42 10.65
C LEU A 495 15.23 -13.97 11.88
N ALA A 496 15.20 -15.29 12.06
CA ALA A 496 16.04 -15.93 13.06
C ALA A 496 17.52 -15.75 12.68
N ARG A 497 18.34 -15.23 13.61
CA ARG A 497 19.79 -15.20 13.44
C ARG A 497 20.37 -16.54 13.88
N GLU A 498 21.30 -17.08 13.09
CA GLU A 498 22.09 -18.27 13.46
C GLU A 498 23.03 -18.01 14.63
#